data_AF-A0A849UN06-F1
#
_entry.id   AF-A0A849UN06-F1
#
_cell.length_a   1.000
_cell.length_b   1.000
_cell.length_c   1.000
_cell.angle_alpha   90.00
_cell.angle_beta   90.00
_cell.angle_gamma   90.00
#
_symmetry.space_group_name_H-M   'P 1'
#
loop_
_entity.id
_entity.type
_entity.pdbx_description
1 polymer ?
#
loop_
_entity_poly.entity_id
_entity_poly.type
_entity_poly.pdbx_seq_one_letter_code
_entity_poly.pdbx_strand_id
1 'polypeptide(L)'
;MKKRQRTGNRKAQVRIPFPVVLANFLVFVAVFGLSYVWLCARCDTLGQEIKRLESAQRDTRRLLNNEQDRWSSQTSPGSLERALKHHKLAMRLPDEQQIVRVRNGAASSVAALAYNK
;
A
#
# COMPACT_ATOMS: atom_id res chain seq x y z
N MET A 1 28.57 91.03 7.73
CA MET A 1 27.09 90.82 7.64
C MET A 1 26.81 89.44 7.05
N LYS A 2 25.75 88.80 7.53
CA LYS A 2 25.49 87.34 7.55
C LYS A 2 25.37 86.69 6.16
N LYS A 3 26.08 85.57 5.97
CA LYS A 3 25.92 84.63 4.85
C LYS A 3 24.55 83.96 4.95
N ARG A 4 23.67 84.20 3.97
CA ARG A 4 22.35 83.57 3.87
C ARG A 4 22.49 82.24 3.13
N GLN A 5 22.74 81.15 3.85
CA GLN A 5 22.66 79.80 3.29
C GLN A 5 21.20 79.39 3.14
N ARG A 6 20.74 79.22 1.90
CA ARG A 6 19.45 78.60 1.57
C ARG A 6 19.55 77.11 1.89
N THR A 7 18.83 76.66 2.91
CA THR A 7 18.62 75.25 3.22
C THR A 7 17.64 74.65 2.20
N GLY A 8 18.17 73.87 1.26
CA GLY A 8 17.38 73.13 0.30
C GLY A 8 16.71 71.92 0.95
N ASN A 9 15.38 71.85 0.85
CA ASN A 9 14.56 70.70 1.24
C ASN A 9 15.03 69.43 0.52
N ARG A 10 15.75 68.56 1.22
CA ARG A 10 15.98 67.18 0.78
C ARG A 10 14.78 66.35 1.23
N LYS A 11 13.81 66.17 0.33
CA LYS A 11 12.74 65.19 0.53
C LYS A 11 13.42 63.82 0.65
N ALA A 12 13.24 63.16 1.79
CA ALA A 12 13.72 61.80 2.01
C ALA A 12 12.99 60.88 1.02
N GLN A 13 13.64 60.61 -0.10
CA GLN A 13 13.15 59.64 -1.06
C GLN A 13 13.39 58.28 -0.42
N VAL A 14 12.34 57.73 0.20
CA VAL A 14 12.33 56.36 0.71
C VAL A 14 12.47 55.44 -0.51
N ARG A 15 13.72 55.12 -0.86
CA ARG A 15 14.05 54.04 -1.79
C ARG A 15 13.73 52.74 -1.06
N ILE A 16 12.46 52.37 -1.08
CA ILE A 16 12.06 50.98 -0.81
C ILE A 16 12.87 50.14 -1.80
N PRO A 17 13.56 49.05 -1.38
CA PRO A 17 14.26 48.13 -2.28
C PRO A 17 13.24 47.28 -3.06
N PHE A 18 12.34 47.96 -3.75
CA PHE A 18 11.22 47.45 -4.53
C PHE A 18 11.60 46.37 -5.55
N PRO A 19 12.76 46.42 -6.24
CA PRO A 19 13.11 45.34 -7.17
C PRO A 19 13.52 44.04 -6.47
N VAL A 20 14.13 44.10 -5.29
CA VAL A 20 14.63 42.91 -4.59
C VAL A 20 13.49 42.15 -3.92
N VAL A 21 12.56 42.87 -3.29
CA VAL A 21 11.39 42.26 -2.63
C VAL A 21 10.47 41.59 -3.66
N LEU A 22 10.24 42.25 -4.79
CA LEU A 22 9.39 41.72 -5.85
C LEU A 22 10.04 40.51 -6.54
N ALA A 23 11.36 40.55 -6.79
CA ALA A 23 12.10 39.40 -7.30
C ALA A 23 12.05 38.20 -6.34
N ASN A 24 12.24 38.42 -5.03
CA ASN A 24 12.14 37.35 -4.04
C ASN A 24 10.75 36.73 -4.01
N PHE A 25 9.69 37.54 -4.04
CA PHE A 25 8.32 37.03 -4.08
C PHE A 25 8.07 36.18 -5.33
N LEU A 26 8.57 36.62 -6.48
CA LEU A 26 8.44 35.90 -7.75
C LEU A 26 9.17 34.56 -7.72
N VAL A 27 10.37 34.50 -7.11
CA VAL A 27 11.11 33.26 -6.87
C VAL A 27 10.35 32.34 -5.91
N PHE A 28 9.78 32.87 -4.83
CA PHE A 28 8.96 32.07 -3.91
C PHE A 28 7.77 31.45 -4.64
N VAL A 29 7.00 32.23 -5.41
CA VAL A 29 5.87 31.73 -6.19
C VAL A 29 6.31 30.67 -7.19
N ALA A 30 7.45 30.86 -7.86
CA ALA A 30 8.01 29.86 -8.77
C ALA A 30 8.37 28.55 -8.05
N VAL A 31 9.06 28.63 -6.91
CA VAL A 31 9.42 27.44 -6.11
C VAL A 31 8.19 26.72 -5.59
N PHE A 32 7.16 27.44 -5.13
CA PHE A 32 5.89 26.86 -4.72
C PHE A 32 5.14 26.21 -5.88
N GLY A 33 5.17 26.81 -7.07
CA GLY A 33 4.57 26.22 -8.27
C GLY A 33 5.28 24.92 -8.67
N LEU A 34 6.62 24.91 -8.70
CA LEU A 34 7.39 23.71 -9.01
C LEU A 34 7.19 22.62 -7.95
N SER A 35 7.17 22.97 -6.67
CA SER A 35 6.97 22.00 -5.59
C SER A 35 5.57 21.39 -5.65
N TYR A 36 4.55 22.18 -6.00
CA TYR A 36 3.18 21.68 -6.19
C TYR A 36 3.10 20.66 -7.33
N VAL A 37 3.63 20.99 -8.50
CA VAL A 37 3.63 20.07 -9.65
C VAL A 37 4.42 18.80 -9.34
N TRP A 38 5.57 18.93 -8.68
CA TRP A 38 6.36 17.78 -8.23
C TRP A 38 5.59 16.89 -7.24
N LEU A 39 4.87 17.50 -6.31
CA LEU A 39 4.07 16.78 -5.33
C LEU A 39 2.88 16.07 -5.99
N CYS A 40 2.20 16.72 -6.94
CA CYS A 40 1.14 16.09 -7.74
C CYS A 40 1.67 14.87 -8.49
N ALA A 41 2.80 15.02 -9.20
CA ALA A 41 3.44 13.90 -9.89
C ALA A 41 3.80 12.77 -8.92
N ARG A 42 4.28 13.12 -7.71
CA ARG A 42 4.61 12.12 -6.70
C ARG A 42 3.36 11.39 -6.20
N CYS A 43 2.28 12.10 -5.92
CA CYS A 43 1.00 11.52 -5.53
C CYS A 43 0.44 10.58 -6.61
N ASP A 44 0.54 10.95 -7.88
CA ASP A 44 0.12 10.09 -8.99
C ASP A 44 0.92 8.78 -9.04
N THR A 45 2.25 8.86 -8.88
CA THR A 45 3.09 7.65 -8.83
C THR A 45 2.74 6.74 -7.64
N LEU A 46 2.48 7.32 -6.46
CA LEU A 46 2.07 6.54 -5.29
C LEU A 46 0.69 5.89 -5.51
N GLY A 47 -0.25 6.63 -6.09
CA GLY A 47 -1.58 6.09 -6.40
C GLY A 47 -1.55 4.94 -7.41
N GLN A 48 -0.65 5.01 -8.40
CA GLN A 48 -0.43 3.92 -9.35
C GLN A 48 0.16 2.68 -8.66
N GLU A 49 1.15 2.86 -7.78
CA GLU A 49 1.76 1.73 -7.07
C GLU A 49 0.77 1.06 -6.11
N ILE A 50 -0.05 1.84 -5.40
CA ILE A 50 -1.13 1.31 -4.55
C ILE A 50 -2.12 0.49 -5.39
N LYS A 51 -2.60 1.04 -6.52
CA LYS A 51 -3.51 0.30 -7.41
C LYS A 51 -2.89 -0.98 -7.94
N ARG A 52 -1.59 -0.97 -8.24
CA ARG A 52 -0.87 -2.16 -8.68
C ARG A 52 -0.84 -3.22 -7.59
N LEU A 53 -0.48 -2.86 -6.37
CA LEU A 53 -0.47 -3.78 -5.23
C LEU A 53 -1.88 -4.33 -4.92
N GLU A 54 -2.90 -3.48 -4.95
CA GLU A 54 -4.29 -3.90 -4.78
C GLU A 54 -4.73 -4.88 -5.88
N SER A 55 -4.34 -4.64 -7.13
CA SER A 55 -4.68 -5.55 -8.24
C SER A 55 -4.02 -6.92 -8.06
N ALA A 56 -2.74 -6.96 -7.68
CA ALA A 56 -2.02 -8.21 -7.42
C ALA A 56 -2.64 -9.00 -6.26
N GLN A 57 -3.06 -8.31 -5.19
CA GLN A 57 -3.75 -8.96 -4.08
C GLN A 57 -5.11 -9.53 -4.50
N ARG A 58 -5.89 -8.79 -5.30
CA ARG A 58 -7.18 -9.26 -5.83
C ARG A 58 -7.02 -10.48 -6.72
N ASP A 59 -6.02 -10.50 -7.58
CA ASP A 59 -5.77 -11.63 -8.49
C ASP A 59 -5.34 -12.87 -7.72
N THR A 60 -4.44 -12.74 -6.75
CA THR A 60 -4.03 -13.86 -5.88
C THR A 60 -5.22 -14.41 -5.11
N ARG A 61 -6.08 -13.54 -4.57
CA ARG A 61 -7.29 -13.96 -3.85
C ARG A 61 -8.29 -14.67 -4.76
N ARG A 62 -8.43 -14.23 -6.01
CA ARG A 62 -9.27 -14.91 -7.02
C ARG A 62 -8.74 -16.31 -7.33
N LEU A 63 -7.43 -16.46 -7.50
CA LEU A 63 -6.82 -17.77 -7.72
C LEU A 63 -7.10 -18.71 -6.55
N LEU A 64 -6.90 -18.24 -5.32
CA LEU A 64 -7.13 -19.03 -4.12
C LEU A 64 -8.61 -19.45 -4.01
N ASN A 65 -9.54 -18.53 -4.26
CA ASN A 65 -10.97 -18.87 -4.30
C ASN A 65 -11.30 -19.91 -5.38
N ASN A 66 -10.77 -19.74 -6.59
CA ASN A 66 -10.99 -20.69 -7.68
C ASN A 66 -10.43 -22.09 -7.34
N GLU A 67 -9.25 -22.15 -6.71
CA GLU A 67 -8.66 -23.41 -6.25
C GLU A 67 -9.47 -24.04 -5.12
N GLN A 68 -9.94 -23.23 -4.16
CA GLN A 68 -10.79 -23.68 -3.08
C GLN A 68 -12.13 -24.22 -3.61
N ASP A 69 -12.74 -23.57 -4.60
CA ASP A 69 -13.95 -24.03 -5.27
C ASP A 69 -13.69 -25.32 -6.06
N ARG A 70 -12.52 -25.44 -6.69
CA ARG A 70 -12.13 -26.67 -7.39
C ARG A 70 -11.94 -27.81 -6.40
N TRP A 71 -11.26 -27.58 -5.28
CA TRP A 71 -11.07 -28.59 -4.24
C TRP A 71 -12.39 -28.97 -3.56
N SER A 72 -13.27 -28.01 -3.30
CA SER A 72 -14.58 -28.30 -2.72
C SER A 72 -15.43 -29.15 -3.67
N SER A 73 -15.38 -28.87 -4.98
CA SER A 73 -16.07 -29.68 -5.98
C SER A 73 -15.52 -31.12 -6.08
N GLN A 74 -14.19 -31.28 -6.06
CA GLN A 74 -13.52 -32.59 -6.18
C GLN A 74 -13.65 -33.43 -4.90
N THR A 75 -13.54 -32.78 -3.74
CA THR A 75 -13.62 -33.41 -2.42
C THR A 75 -15.07 -33.57 -1.95
N SER A 76 -16.05 -33.08 -2.71
CA SER A 76 -17.45 -33.30 -2.40
C SER A 76 -17.75 -34.81 -2.35
N PRO A 77 -18.54 -35.28 -1.37
CA PRO A 77 -18.74 -36.72 -1.15
C PRO A 77 -19.30 -37.44 -2.38
N GLY A 78 -20.19 -36.79 -3.14
CA GLY A 78 -20.73 -37.34 -4.38
C GLY A 78 -19.73 -37.41 -5.54
N SER A 79 -18.78 -36.47 -5.64
CA SER A 79 -17.65 -36.56 -6.60
C SER A 79 -16.73 -37.73 -6.23
N LEU A 80 -16.44 -37.85 -4.94
CA LEU A 80 -15.51 -38.84 -4.42
C LEU A 80 -16.06 -40.27 -4.57
N GLU A 81 -17.34 -40.49 -4.31
CA GLU A 81 -18.02 -41.77 -4.59
C GLU A 81 -18.00 -42.13 -6.09
N ARG A 82 -18.24 -41.15 -6.98
CA ARG A 82 -18.17 -41.38 -8.43
C ARG A 82 -16.75 -41.74 -8.87
N ALA A 83 -15.74 -41.06 -8.35
CA ALA A 83 -14.34 -41.34 -8.63
C ALA A 83 -13.92 -42.72 -8.09
N LEU A 84 -14.29 -43.07 -6.85
CA LEU A 84 -14.05 -44.38 -6.26
C LEU A 84 -14.68 -45.51 -7.09
N LYS A 85 -15.94 -45.31 -7.52
CA LYS A 85 -16.65 -46.25 -8.39
C LYS A 85 -15.98 -46.40 -9.76
N HIS A 86 -15.52 -45.30 -10.36
CA HIS A 86 -14.81 -45.31 -11.64
C HIS A 86 -13.48 -46.07 -11.54
N HIS A 87 -12.73 -45.90 -10.46
CA HIS A 87 -11.44 -46.57 -10.23
C HIS A 87 -11.58 -47.97 -9.60
N LYS A 88 -12.81 -48.49 -9.44
CA LYS A 88 -13.10 -49.80 -8.80
C LYS A 88 -12.47 -49.94 -7.41
N LEU A 89 -12.34 -48.84 -6.68
CA LEU A 89 -11.81 -48.81 -5.34
C LEU A 89 -12.96 -48.99 -4.35
N ALA A 90 -12.95 -50.10 -3.61
CA ALA A 90 -13.89 -50.34 -2.53
C ALA A 90 -13.39 -49.66 -1.24
N MET A 91 -13.43 -48.32 -1.21
CA MET A 91 -13.09 -47.53 -0.03
C MET A 91 -14.40 -47.10 0.65
N ARG A 92 -14.64 -47.57 1.88
CA ARG A 92 -15.79 -47.19 2.69
C ARG A 92 -15.33 -46.15 3.71
N LEU A 93 -16.14 -45.10 3.93
CA LEU A 93 -15.84 -44.13 5.00
C LEU A 93 -15.82 -44.89 6.34
N PRO A 94 -14.74 -44.75 7.14
CA PRO A 94 -14.64 -45.45 8.42
C PRO A 94 -15.75 -44.99 9.38
N ASP A 95 -16.22 -45.93 10.19
CA ASP A 95 -17.23 -45.65 11.21
C ASP A 95 -16.64 -44.79 12.34
N GLU A 96 -17.46 -44.07 13.11
CA GLU A 96 -16.98 -43.17 14.17
C GLU A 96 -16.08 -43.89 15.20
N GLN A 97 -16.34 -45.18 15.42
CA GLN A 97 -15.57 -46.04 16.32
C GLN A 97 -14.16 -46.37 15.82
N GLN A 98 -13.88 -46.18 14.52
CA GLN A 98 -12.59 -46.43 13.89
C GLN A 98 -11.72 -45.17 13.77
N ILE A 99 -12.25 -44.01 14.18
CA ILE A 99 -11.55 -42.73 14.10
C ILE A 99 -10.77 -42.46 15.38
N VAL A 100 -9.44 -42.63 15.33
CA VAL A 100 -8.54 -42.22 16.41
C VAL A 100 -8.23 -40.73 16.27
N ARG A 101 -8.80 -39.90 17.14
CA ARG A 101 -8.50 -38.46 17.20
C ARG A 101 -7.16 -38.25 17.90
N VAL A 102 -6.11 -38.03 17.13
CA VAL A 102 -4.80 -37.67 17.67
C VAL A 102 -4.87 -36.21 18.15
N ARG A 103 -4.84 -36.00 19.47
CA ARG A 103 -4.71 -34.67 20.06
C ARG A 103 -3.36 -34.11 19.64
N ASN A 104 -3.34 -33.01 18.89
CA ASN A 104 -2.13 -32.33 18.43
C ASN A 104 -1.35 -31.74 19.61
N GLY A 105 -0.65 -32.59 20.38
CA GLY A 105 0.32 -32.19 21.39
C GLY A 105 1.69 -31.83 20.81
N ALA A 106 1.94 -32.18 19.54
CA ALA A 106 3.24 -31.97 18.88
C ALA A 106 3.33 -30.64 18.09
N ALA A 107 2.20 -29.98 17.79
CA ALA A 107 2.25 -28.67 17.13
C ALA A 107 2.78 -27.57 18.07
N SER A 108 2.63 -27.75 19.39
CA SER A 108 3.14 -26.82 20.40
C SER A 108 4.66 -26.88 20.57
N SER A 109 5.32 -28.01 20.31
CA SER A 109 6.77 -28.13 20.48
C SER A 109 7.56 -27.53 19.31
N VAL A 110 7.05 -27.62 18.08
CA VAL A 110 7.72 -27.01 16.90
C VAL A 110 7.56 -25.49 16.88
N ALA A 111 6.41 -24.98 17.34
CA ALA A 111 6.20 -23.53 17.49
C ALA A 111 7.02 -22.93 18.65
N ALA A 112 7.20 -23.67 19.75
CA ALA A 112 8.03 -23.23 20.88
C ALA A 112 9.53 -23.19 20.55
N LEU A 113 10.03 -24.08 19.68
CA LEU A 113 11.41 -24.06 19.20
C LEU A 113 11.68 -22.93 18.18
N ALA A 114 10.66 -22.44 17.47
CA ALA A 114 10.79 -21.36 16.50
C ALA A 114 10.79 -19.96 17.14
N TYR A 115 10.29 -19.81 18.38
CA TYR A 115 10.23 -18.53 19.09
C TYR A 115 11.43 -18.27 20.02
N ASN A 116 12.34 -19.24 20.16
CA ASN A 116 13.53 -19.12 20.99
C ASN A 116 14.79 -18.97 20.11
N LYS A 117 14.85 -17.87 19.36
CA LYS A 117 16.07 -17.42 18.68
C LYS A 117 16.12 -15.90 18.58
#